data_AF-A0A6N6Q1Y7-F1
#
_entry.id   AF-A0A6N6Q1Y7-F1
#
_cell.length_a   1.000
_cell.length_b   1.000
_cell.length_c   1.000
_cell.angle_alpha   90.00
_cell.angle_beta   90.00
_cell.angle_gamma   90.00
#
_symmetry.space_group_name_H-M   'P 1'
#
loop_
_entity.id
_entity.type
_entity.pdbx_description
1 polymer ?
#
loop_
_entity_poly.entity_id
_entity_poly.type
_entity_poly.pdbx_seq_one_letter_code
_entity_poly.pdbx_strand_id
1 'polypeptide(L)'
;MNTLPRPSPASPPPGTAESNRGPDGAKRGFRWGRLVFVLGLAAIGGMAWVAFDAEGAARRHGAGMAEVVCRGNLVNLGLGARIHAADNDGLFPDSWIQLTNELSTPRLLVCPVDEVHGEAESWAKVGPANITYEYLGKGGGESQTNRVLTFCPIHGHVVLFDGTLVRGRSRREPLPIHRRHGIVWSDRAEE
;
A
#
# COMPACT_ATOMS: atom_id res chain seq x y z
N MET A 1 112.09 -60.87 -1.97
CA MET A 1 112.61 -59.52 -2.31
C MET A 1 111.55 -58.76 -3.06
N ASN A 2 111.20 -57.57 -2.56
CA ASN A 2 110.62 -56.41 -3.24
C ASN A 2 109.30 -56.56 -4.03
N THR A 3 108.19 -56.17 -3.40
CA THR A 3 107.44 -54.90 -3.62
C THR A 3 106.68 -54.87 -4.94
N LEU A 4 105.36 -54.72 -4.86
CA LEU A 4 104.66 -53.55 -5.39
C LEU A 4 103.20 -53.52 -4.84
N PRO A 5 102.72 -52.37 -4.33
CA PRO A 5 101.36 -52.21 -3.83
C PRO A 5 100.34 -52.05 -4.97
N ARG A 6 99.14 -52.62 -4.80
CA ARG A 6 97.99 -52.40 -5.69
C ARG A 6 97.38 -51.01 -5.44
N PRO A 7 96.99 -50.26 -6.49
CA PRO A 7 96.45 -48.92 -6.38
C PRO A 7 95.02 -48.87 -5.81
N SER A 8 94.74 -47.80 -5.04
CA SER A 8 93.44 -47.42 -4.50
C SER A 8 92.38 -47.20 -5.60
N PRO A 9 91.10 -47.55 -5.37
CA PRO A 9 90.02 -47.17 -6.26
C PRO A 9 89.69 -45.67 -6.15
N ALA A 10 89.41 -45.10 -7.32
CA ALA A 10 89.19 -43.69 -7.61
C ALA A 10 87.98 -43.06 -6.90
N SER A 11 88.10 -41.76 -6.61
CA SER A 11 87.03 -40.89 -6.15
C SER A 11 85.91 -40.75 -7.19
N PRO A 12 84.63 -40.73 -6.79
CA PRO A 12 83.51 -40.49 -7.70
C PRO A 12 83.44 -39.01 -8.16
N PRO A 13 82.95 -38.75 -9.39
CA PRO A 13 82.88 -37.41 -9.97
C PRO A 13 81.78 -36.53 -9.30
N PRO A 14 81.94 -35.20 -9.33
CA PRO A 14 80.94 -34.28 -8.82
C PRO A 14 79.87 -34.04 -9.88
N GLY A 15 78.62 -34.34 -9.58
CA GLY A 15 77.51 -33.90 -10.42
C GLY A 15 76.29 -34.81 -10.36
N THR A 16 75.31 -34.38 -9.55
CA THR A 16 73.88 -34.23 -9.89
C THR A 16 73.11 -34.12 -8.58
N ALA A 17 73.14 -32.93 -7.98
CA ALA A 17 72.12 -32.54 -7.01
C ALA A 17 70.84 -32.27 -7.80
N GLU A 18 70.13 -33.34 -8.14
CA GLU A 18 68.81 -33.30 -8.75
C GLU A 18 67.82 -32.79 -7.70
N SER A 19 67.60 -31.48 -7.78
CA SER A 19 66.62 -30.72 -7.00
C SER A 19 65.21 -31.19 -7.37
N ASN A 20 64.73 -32.22 -6.68
CA ASN A 20 63.34 -32.64 -6.68
C ASN A 20 62.46 -31.58 -6.01
N ARG A 21 62.17 -30.50 -6.74
CA ARG A 21 61.07 -29.59 -6.44
C ARG A 21 59.77 -30.24 -6.90
N GLY A 22 59.09 -30.90 -5.98
CA GLY A 22 57.72 -31.38 -6.21
C GLY A 22 56.77 -30.22 -6.53
N PRO A 23 55.79 -30.40 -7.42
CA PRO A 23 54.75 -29.40 -7.63
C PRO A 23 53.74 -29.49 -6.47
N ASP A 24 54.01 -28.79 -5.36
CA ASP A 24 53.01 -28.49 -4.32
C ASP A 24 52.02 -27.44 -4.84
N GLY A 25 51.21 -27.85 -5.81
CA GLY A 25 50.41 -26.96 -6.62
C GLY A 25 48.94 -27.32 -6.70
N ALA A 26 48.29 -27.91 -5.67
CA ALA A 26 46.89 -28.31 -5.85
C ALA A 26 46.04 -28.55 -4.59
N LYS A 27 45.95 -27.65 -3.59
CA LYS A 27 44.88 -27.76 -2.55
C LYS A 27 44.22 -26.45 -2.07
N ARG A 28 44.37 -25.32 -2.79
CA ARG A 28 43.72 -24.03 -2.43
C ARG A 28 42.38 -23.74 -3.15
N GLY A 29 41.89 -24.63 -4.01
CA GLY A 29 40.66 -24.41 -4.80
C GLY A 29 39.33 -24.82 -4.14
N PHE A 30 39.34 -25.67 -3.10
CA PHE A 30 38.09 -26.31 -2.63
C PHE A 30 37.34 -25.54 -1.53
N ARG A 31 38.00 -24.67 -0.76
CA ARG A 31 37.35 -23.89 0.32
C ARG A 31 36.65 -22.63 -0.19
N TRP A 32 37.16 -22.03 -1.28
CA TRP A 32 36.59 -20.83 -1.88
C TRP A 32 35.26 -21.09 -2.58
N GLY A 33 35.13 -22.21 -3.31
CA GLY A 33 33.86 -22.57 -3.97
C GLY A 33 32.68 -22.72 -3.00
N ARG A 34 32.92 -23.35 -1.83
CA ARG A 34 31.91 -23.47 -0.76
C ARG A 34 31.53 -22.13 -0.16
N LEU A 35 32.49 -21.24 0.07
CA LEU A 35 32.22 -19.90 0.61
C LEU A 35 31.41 -19.05 -0.38
N VAL A 36 31.79 -19.05 -1.66
CA VAL A 36 31.07 -18.31 -2.71
C VAL A 36 29.65 -18.85 -2.88
N PHE A 37 29.46 -20.17 -2.82
CA PHE A 37 28.14 -20.78 -2.90
C PHE A 37 27.23 -20.39 -1.72
N VAL A 38 27.74 -20.44 -0.49
CA VAL A 38 26.97 -20.05 0.71
C VAL A 38 26.61 -18.56 0.69
N LEU A 39 27.54 -17.69 0.29
CA LEU A 39 27.26 -16.27 0.14
C LEU A 39 26.23 -15.99 -0.96
N GLY A 40 26.29 -16.73 -2.08
CA GLY A 40 25.30 -16.65 -3.14
C GLY A 40 23.90 -17.03 -2.66
N LEU A 41 23.76 -18.14 -1.93
CA LEU A 41 22.47 -18.55 -1.36
C LEU A 41 21.94 -17.56 -0.32
N ALA A 42 22.81 -17.02 0.54
CA ALA A 42 22.43 -16.01 1.53
C ALA A 42 21.94 -14.72 0.86
N ALA A 43 22.60 -14.29 -0.23
CA ALA A 43 22.16 -13.12 -1.00
C ALA A 43 20.81 -13.37 -1.68
N ILE A 44 20.59 -14.55 -2.27
CA ILE A 44 19.31 -14.92 -2.89
C ILE A 44 18.20 -14.97 -1.84
N GLY A 45 18.45 -15.59 -0.69
CA GLY A 45 17.50 -15.65 0.42
C GLY A 45 17.16 -14.26 0.98
N GLY A 46 18.17 -13.39 1.14
CA GLY A 46 17.97 -12.00 1.57
C GLY A 46 17.14 -11.18 0.58
N MET A 47 17.41 -11.30 -0.73
CA MET A 47 16.63 -10.63 -1.77
C MET A 47 15.18 -11.14 -1.82
N ALA A 48 14.97 -12.44 -1.69
CA ALA A 48 13.62 -13.02 -1.66
C ALA A 48 12.81 -12.55 -0.43
N TRP A 49 13.46 -12.43 0.74
CA TRP A 49 12.82 -11.92 1.95
C TRP A 49 12.40 -10.45 1.80
N VAL A 50 13.27 -9.60 1.24
CA VAL A 50 12.94 -8.18 0.95
C VAL A 50 11.78 -8.05 -0.03
N ALA A 51 11.74 -8.88 -1.08
CA ALA A 51 10.65 -8.87 -2.06
C ALA A 51 9.30 -9.26 -1.42
N PHE A 52 9.29 -10.28 -0.56
CA PHE A 52 8.08 -10.72 0.14
C PHE A 52 7.53 -9.64 1.10
N ASP A 53 8.41 -8.97 1.86
CA ASP A 53 8.00 -7.90 2.78
C ASP A 53 7.53 -6.63 2.05
N ALA A 54 8.10 -6.34 0.87
CA ALA A 54 7.69 -5.19 0.06
C ALA A 54 6.22 -5.28 -0.39
N GLU A 55 5.76 -6.46 -0.80
CA GLU A 55 4.35 -6.68 -1.16
C GLU A 55 3.40 -6.51 0.03
N GLY A 56 3.78 -7.03 1.19
CA GLY A 56 3.01 -6.90 2.43
C GLY A 56 2.94 -5.46 2.96
N ALA A 57 4.01 -4.69 2.81
CA ALA A 57 4.03 -3.26 3.12
C ALA A 57 3.12 -2.47 2.16
N ALA A 58 3.23 -2.72 0.85
CA ALA A 58 2.43 -2.02 -0.16
C ALA A 58 0.92 -2.17 0.07
N ARG A 59 0.44 -3.38 0.41
CA ARG A 59 -0.99 -3.63 0.71
C ARG A 59 -1.47 -2.89 1.96
N ARG A 60 -0.66 -2.85 3.03
CA ARG A 60 -1.01 -2.16 4.28
C ARG A 60 -1.06 -0.65 4.11
N HIS A 61 -0.12 -0.09 3.36
CA HIS A 61 -0.14 1.33 3.02
C HIS A 61 -1.33 1.67 2.11
N GLY A 62 -1.62 0.84 1.10
CA GLY A 62 -2.76 1.05 0.20
C GLY A 62 -4.11 1.13 0.93
N ALA A 63 -4.39 0.19 1.84
CA ALA A 63 -5.65 0.17 2.59
C ALA A 63 -5.82 1.40 3.49
N GLY A 64 -4.76 1.81 4.21
CA GLY A 64 -4.81 3.01 5.06
C GLY A 64 -4.96 4.31 4.27
N MET A 65 -4.36 4.39 3.07
CA MET A 65 -4.49 5.59 2.24
C MET A 65 -5.90 5.76 1.69
N ALA A 66 -6.61 4.67 1.38
CA ALA A 66 -7.98 4.74 0.87
C ALA A 66 -8.95 5.33 1.90
N GLU A 67 -8.81 5.00 3.19
CA GLU A 67 -9.61 5.62 4.26
C GLU A 67 -9.33 7.13 4.36
N VAL A 68 -8.05 7.53 4.35
CA VAL A 68 -7.64 8.94 4.41
C VAL A 68 -8.22 9.73 3.23
N VAL A 69 -8.14 9.17 2.02
CA VAL A 69 -8.70 9.79 0.81
C VAL A 69 -10.23 9.87 0.90
N CYS A 70 -10.92 8.83 1.36
CA CYS A 70 -12.37 8.87 1.55
C CYS A 70 -12.79 10.00 2.50
N ARG A 71 -12.09 10.15 3.63
CA ARG A 71 -12.33 11.25 4.58
C ARG A 71 -12.09 12.61 3.95
N GLY A 72 -11.01 12.75 3.18
CA GLY A 72 -10.69 13.97 2.45
C GLY A 72 -11.78 14.34 1.45
N ASN A 73 -12.26 13.37 0.67
CA ASN A 73 -13.37 13.57 -0.27
C ASN A 73 -14.60 14.08 0.46
N LEU A 74 -15.04 13.42 1.55
CA LEU A 74 -16.19 13.85 2.33
C LEU A 74 -16.07 15.28 2.88
N VAL A 75 -14.89 15.66 3.40
CA VAL A 75 -14.64 17.03 3.87
C VAL A 75 -14.77 18.03 2.72
N ASN A 76 -14.24 17.72 1.53
CA ASN A 76 -14.39 18.57 0.35
C ASN A 76 -15.86 18.69 -0.09
N LEU A 77 -16.64 17.61 -0.02
CA LEU A 77 -18.08 17.64 -0.30
C LEU A 77 -18.83 18.53 0.70
N GLY A 78 -18.48 18.44 1.99
CA GLY A 78 -19.02 19.32 3.03
C GLY A 78 -18.68 20.78 2.81
N LEU A 79 -17.43 21.08 2.45
CA LEU A 79 -17.00 22.44 2.14
C LEU A 79 -17.74 22.99 0.92
N GLY A 80 -17.85 22.22 -0.16
CA GLY A 80 -18.60 22.63 -1.36
C GLY A 80 -20.06 22.95 -1.03
N ALA A 81 -20.70 22.17 -0.16
CA ALA A 81 -22.08 22.44 0.23
C ALA A 81 -22.21 23.75 1.02
N ARG A 82 -21.22 24.09 1.85
CA ARG A 82 -21.21 25.38 2.57
C ARG A 82 -20.92 26.57 1.66
N ILE A 83 -20.08 26.40 0.65
CA ILE A 83 -19.89 27.42 -0.39
C ILE A 83 -21.22 27.65 -1.12
N HIS A 84 -21.91 26.58 -1.53
CA HIS A 84 -23.24 26.68 -2.11
C HIS A 84 -24.21 27.42 -1.18
N ALA A 85 -24.25 27.08 0.10
CA ALA A 85 -25.13 27.70 1.07
C ALA A 85 -24.84 29.20 1.25
N ALA A 86 -23.58 29.62 1.22
CA ALA A 86 -23.21 31.04 1.29
C ALA A 86 -23.84 31.86 0.16
N ASP A 87 -24.00 31.26 -1.03
CA ASP A 87 -24.59 31.89 -2.21
C ASP A 87 -26.11 31.65 -2.34
N ASN A 88 -26.70 30.80 -1.50
CA ASN A 88 -28.11 30.36 -1.59
C ASN A 88 -28.86 30.48 -0.26
N ASP A 89 -28.79 31.66 0.38
CA ASP A 89 -29.53 31.99 1.61
C ASP A 89 -29.32 31.03 2.80
N GLY A 90 -28.14 30.41 2.87
CA GLY A 90 -27.79 29.42 3.90
C GLY A 90 -28.41 28.04 3.66
N LEU A 91 -29.00 27.78 2.50
CA LEU A 91 -29.60 26.50 2.13
C LEU A 91 -28.57 25.59 1.44
N PHE A 92 -28.56 24.33 1.83
CA PHE A 92 -27.76 23.31 1.15
C PHE A 92 -28.43 22.88 -0.16
N PRO A 93 -27.64 22.36 -1.13
CA PRO A 93 -28.21 21.95 -2.40
C PRO A 93 -29.23 20.81 -2.22
N ASP A 94 -30.16 20.66 -3.14
CA ASP A 94 -31.15 19.58 -3.07
C ASP A 94 -30.67 18.27 -3.70
N SER A 95 -29.58 18.33 -4.48
CA SER A 95 -29.02 17.18 -5.19
C SER A 95 -27.54 17.37 -5.50
N TRP A 96 -26.85 16.27 -5.85
CA TRP A 96 -25.47 16.30 -6.31
C TRP A 96 -25.23 17.25 -7.48
N ILE A 97 -26.19 17.39 -8.39
CA ILE A 97 -26.06 18.23 -9.60
C ILE A 97 -25.90 19.72 -9.25
N GLN A 98 -26.55 20.20 -8.20
CA GLN A 98 -26.36 21.59 -7.76
C GLN A 98 -24.99 21.79 -7.09
N LEU A 99 -24.49 20.74 -6.44
CA LEU A 99 -23.21 20.77 -5.74
C LEU A 99 -22.01 20.69 -6.70
N THR A 100 -22.17 20.18 -7.93
CA THR A 100 -21.04 20.03 -8.87
C THR A 100 -20.35 21.34 -9.23
N ASN A 101 -21.05 22.47 -9.15
CA ASN A 101 -20.48 23.79 -9.43
C ASN A 101 -19.47 24.22 -8.36
N GLU A 102 -19.59 23.69 -7.14
CA GLU A 102 -18.73 24.03 -6.00
C GLU A 102 -17.57 23.04 -5.80
N LEU A 103 -17.46 22.05 -6.68
CA LEU A 103 -16.46 20.98 -6.59
C LEU A 103 -15.44 21.10 -7.71
N SER A 104 -14.18 20.83 -7.37
CA SER A 104 -13.08 20.92 -8.34
C SER A 104 -13.02 19.76 -9.33
N THR A 105 -13.45 18.57 -8.92
CA THR A 105 -13.36 17.35 -9.75
C THR A 105 -14.46 16.33 -9.44
N PRO A 106 -15.01 15.63 -10.46
CA PRO A 106 -15.97 14.54 -10.27
C PRO A 106 -15.45 13.38 -9.41
N ARG A 107 -14.12 13.21 -9.35
CA ARG A 107 -13.47 12.17 -8.53
C ARG A 107 -13.85 12.24 -7.05
N LEU A 108 -14.25 13.41 -6.55
CA LEU A 108 -14.69 13.58 -5.17
C LEU A 108 -15.99 12.82 -4.85
N LEU A 109 -16.78 12.42 -5.85
CA LEU A 109 -18.04 11.71 -5.67
C LEU A 109 -17.88 10.19 -5.52
N VAL A 110 -16.66 9.67 -5.71
CA VAL A 110 -16.36 8.23 -5.66
C VAL A 110 -15.52 7.91 -4.41
N CYS A 111 -15.82 6.78 -3.78
CA CYS A 111 -15.00 6.26 -2.69
C CYS A 111 -13.82 5.47 -3.28
N PRO A 112 -12.58 5.65 -2.80
CA PRO A 112 -11.40 5.02 -3.40
C PRO A 112 -11.36 3.48 -3.30
N VAL A 113 -12.22 2.88 -2.48
CA VAL A 113 -12.37 1.41 -2.36
C VAL A 113 -13.59 0.88 -3.12
N ASP A 114 -14.35 1.77 -3.76
CA ASP A 114 -15.51 1.38 -4.55
C ASP A 114 -15.05 0.90 -5.92
N GLU A 115 -15.22 -0.40 -6.16
CA GLU A 115 -14.91 -1.03 -7.44
C GLU A 115 -16.12 -1.04 -8.39
N VAL A 116 -17.31 -0.65 -7.90
CA VAL A 116 -18.57 -0.65 -8.67
C VAL A 116 -18.75 0.66 -9.41
N HIS A 117 -18.49 1.79 -8.73
CA HIS A 117 -18.67 3.12 -9.30
C HIS A 117 -17.37 3.65 -9.89
N GLY A 118 -17.42 4.10 -11.15
CA GLY A 118 -16.26 4.68 -11.84
C GLY A 118 -16.22 6.19 -11.72
N GLU A 119 -15.02 6.77 -11.68
CA GLU A 119 -14.87 8.23 -11.78
C GLU A 119 -15.40 8.73 -13.13
N ALA A 120 -16.18 9.82 -13.13
CA ALA A 120 -16.64 10.44 -14.37
C ALA A 120 -15.51 11.28 -15.00
N GLU A 121 -15.37 11.22 -16.33
CA GLU A 121 -14.36 12.01 -17.07
C GLU A 121 -14.61 13.52 -16.99
N SER A 122 -15.87 13.93 -16.82
CA SER A 122 -16.28 15.32 -16.72
C SER A 122 -17.61 15.44 -15.98
N TRP A 123 -17.91 16.64 -15.46
CA TRP A 123 -19.18 16.93 -14.79
C TRP A 123 -20.41 16.62 -15.67
N ALA A 124 -20.32 16.82 -16.98
CA ALA A 124 -21.40 16.52 -17.92
C ALA A 124 -21.73 15.03 -18.05
N LYS A 125 -20.82 14.14 -17.65
CA LYS A 125 -20.99 12.68 -17.68
C LYS A 125 -21.31 12.09 -16.32
N VAL A 126 -21.42 12.90 -15.26
CA VAL A 126 -21.76 12.41 -13.93
C VAL A 126 -23.18 11.87 -13.93
N GLY A 127 -23.31 10.59 -13.60
CA GLY A 127 -24.58 9.93 -13.35
C GLY A 127 -24.52 9.04 -12.10
N PRO A 128 -25.59 8.29 -11.81
CA PRO A 128 -25.65 7.41 -10.64
C PRO A 128 -24.50 6.38 -10.59
N ALA A 129 -23.99 5.94 -11.75
CA ALA A 129 -22.86 5.01 -11.85
C ALA A 129 -21.51 5.63 -11.43
N ASN A 130 -21.45 6.94 -11.15
CA ASN A 130 -20.24 7.68 -10.82
C ASN A 130 -20.27 8.28 -9.42
N ILE A 131 -21.18 7.81 -8.57
CA ILE A 131 -21.43 8.39 -7.25
C ILE A 131 -21.53 7.26 -6.23
N THR A 132 -20.55 7.18 -5.34
CA THR A 132 -20.59 6.24 -4.21
C THR A 132 -21.34 6.83 -3.02
N TYR A 133 -21.17 8.13 -2.76
CA TYR A 133 -21.68 8.77 -1.54
C TYR A 133 -23.18 9.04 -1.62
N GLU A 134 -23.85 8.89 -0.48
CA GLU A 134 -25.27 9.23 -0.35
C GLU A 134 -25.42 10.67 0.11
N TYR A 135 -26.27 11.43 -0.61
CA TYR A 135 -26.58 12.81 -0.28
C TYR A 135 -27.86 12.90 0.54
N LEU A 136 -27.76 13.49 1.73
CA LEU A 136 -28.84 13.62 2.73
C LEU A 136 -29.17 15.09 3.07
N GLY A 137 -28.51 16.04 2.38
CA GLY A 137 -28.64 17.49 2.59
C GLY A 137 -29.95 18.13 2.15
N LYS A 138 -30.75 17.44 1.32
CA LYS A 138 -31.96 17.98 0.70
C LYS A 138 -32.90 18.69 1.69
N GLY A 139 -33.37 19.89 1.34
CA GLY A 139 -34.27 20.69 2.18
C GLY A 139 -33.68 21.06 3.54
N GLY A 140 -32.35 21.17 3.62
CA GLY A 140 -31.62 21.55 4.82
C GLY A 140 -30.79 22.82 4.61
N GLY A 141 -30.21 23.34 5.69
CA GLY A 141 -29.35 24.52 5.62
C GLY A 141 -28.48 24.66 6.86
N GLU A 142 -27.61 25.67 6.90
CA GLU A 142 -26.56 25.83 7.92
C GLU A 142 -27.10 25.91 9.37
N SER A 143 -28.38 26.25 9.55
CA SER A 143 -29.04 26.26 10.87
C SER A 143 -29.20 24.87 11.50
N GLN A 144 -29.14 23.79 10.70
CA GLN A 144 -29.35 22.40 11.15
C GLN A 144 -28.02 21.66 11.37
N THR A 145 -27.12 22.22 12.16
CA THR A 145 -25.71 21.81 12.31
C THR A 145 -25.46 20.31 12.52
N ASN A 146 -26.30 19.63 13.31
CA ASN A 146 -26.14 18.20 13.65
C ASN A 146 -26.81 17.23 12.67
N ARG A 147 -27.32 17.70 11.53
CA ARG A 147 -27.93 16.85 10.51
C ARG A 147 -26.84 16.29 9.59
N VAL A 148 -27.03 15.05 9.11
CA VAL A 148 -26.11 14.43 8.15
C VAL A 148 -26.30 15.06 6.77
N LEU A 149 -25.20 15.55 6.19
CA LEU A 149 -25.12 16.08 4.84
C LEU A 149 -24.83 14.98 3.83
N THR A 150 -23.76 14.22 4.07
CA THR A 150 -23.25 13.21 3.15
C THR A 150 -22.76 11.99 3.93
N PHE A 151 -22.97 10.81 3.38
CA PHE A 151 -22.59 9.53 3.96
C PHE A 151 -21.80 8.65 2.97
N CYS A 152 -20.77 7.96 3.48
CA CYS A 152 -20.08 6.91 2.75
C CYS A 152 -20.63 5.53 3.17
N PRO A 153 -21.28 4.77 2.28
CA PRO A 153 -21.81 3.44 2.61
C PRO A 153 -20.73 2.39 2.89
N ILE A 154 -19.51 2.59 2.40
CA ILE A 154 -18.43 1.61 2.53
C ILE A 154 -17.66 1.76 3.84
N HIS A 155 -17.18 2.97 4.15
CA HIS A 155 -16.43 3.25 5.39
C HIS A 155 -17.33 3.68 6.56
N GLY A 156 -18.59 4.01 6.30
CA GLY A 156 -19.53 4.49 7.30
C GLY A 156 -19.29 5.92 7.78
N HIS A 157 -18.36 6.65 7.16
CA HIS A 157 -18.07 8.04 7.51
C HIS A 157 -19.23 8.95 7.11
N VAL A 158 -19.54 9.93 7.96
CA VAL A 158 -20.55 10.95 7.69
C VAL A 158 -19.94 12.34 7.84
N VAL A 159 -20.42 13.27 7.04
CA VAL A 159 -20.23 14.71 7.25
C VAL A 159 -21.56 15.31 7.67
N LEU A 160 -21.52 16.09 8.74
CA LEU A 160 -22.66 16.85 9.23
C LEU A 160 -22.74 18.21 8.53
N PHE A 161 -23.86 18.89 8.69
CA PHE A 161 -24.15 20.19 8.10
C PHE A 161 -23.16 21.29 8.53
N ASP A 162 -22.62 21.20 9.74
CA ASP A 162 -21.57 22.11 10.22
C ASP A 162 -20.18 21.83 9.61
N GLY A 163 -20.04 20.79 8.79
CA GLY A 163 -18.78 20.33 8.20
C GLY A 163 -18.00 19.36 9.09
N THR A 164 -18.52 18.99 10.26
CA THR A 164 -17.89 18.01 11.15
C THR A 164 -17.92 16.63 10.49
N LEU A 165 -16.73 16.03 10.35
CA LEU A 165 -16.58 14.65 9.89
C LEU A 165 -16.63 13.69 11.08
N VAL A 166 -17.65 12.84 11.12
CA VAL A 166 -17.75 11.74 12.08
C VAL A 166 -17.29 10.46 11.39
N ARG A 167 -16.28 9.81 11.98
CA ARG A 167 -15.77 8.54 11.46
C ARG A 167 -16.76 7.42 11.78
N GLY A 168 -17.19 6.70 10.76
CA GLY A 168 -17.83 5.40 10.92
C GLY A 168 -16.95 4.48 11.77
N ARG A 169 -17.53 3.85 12.79
CA ARG A 169 -16.89 2.74 13.50
C ARG A 169 -17.03 1.49 12.64
N SER A 170 -15.96 0.69 12.55
CA SER A 170 -15.88 -0.53 11.74
C SER A 170 -17.14 -1.41 11.88
N ARG A 171 -17.98 -1.52 10.82
CA ARG A 171 -19.08 -2.48 10.52
C ARG A 171 -19.97 -3.09 11.65
N ARG A 172 -19.77 -2.82 12.94
CA ARG A 172 -20.38 -3.54 14.08
C ARG A 172 -21.15 -2.65 15.04
N GLU A 173 -21.20 -1.34 14.80
CA GLU A 173 -21.99 -0.45 15.65
C GLU A 173 -22.83 0.50 14.79
N PRO A 174 -24.16 0.45 14.89
CA PRO A 174 -25.01 1.38 14.16
C PRO A 174 -24.71 2.80 14.63
N LEU A 175 -24.28 3.66 13.70
CA LEU A 175 -24.34 5.10 13.95
C LEU A 175 -25.81 5.50 14.17
N PRO A 176 -26.10 6.45 15.06
CA PRO A 176 -27.44 6.98 15.23
C PRO A 176 -27.85 7.78 13.98
N ILE A 177 -28.34 7.09 12.96
CA ILE A 177 -28.96 7.69 11.77
C ILE A 177 -30.45 7.90 12.04
N HIS A 178 -30.88 9.15 12.04
CA HIS A 178 -32.30 9.50 12.03
C HIS A 178 -32.91 9.10 10.68
N ARG A 179 -33.52 7.91 10.62
CA ARG A 179 -34.33 7.47 9.47
C ARG A 179 -35.59 8.34 9.36
N ARG A 180 -35.99 8.72 8.14
CA ARG A 180 -37.40 9.03 7.86
C ARG A 180 -38.01 8.23 6.72
N HIS A 181 -37.24 7.42 6.00
CA HIS A 181 -37.75 6.44 5.03
C HIS A 181 -36.91 5.17 5.18
N GLY A 182 -37.55 4.02 5.38
CA GLY A 182 -36.96 2.85 6.03
C GLY A 182 -35.70 2.24 5.40
N ILE A 183 -34.77 1.84 6.27
CA ILE A 183 -33.68 0.88 5.99
C ILE A 183 -33.84 -0.22 7.02
N VAL A 184 -34.19 -1.46 6.66
CA VAL A 184 -34.14 -2.59 7.60
C VAL A 184 -32.67 -2.98 7.74
N TRP A 185 -32.12 -2.96 8.96
CA TRP A 185 -30.87 -3.66 9.26
C TRP A 185 -31.29 -5.07 9.69
N SER A 186 -30.96 -6.11 8.91
CA SER A 186 -31.21 -7.48 9.37
C SER A 186 -30.12 -7.88 10.35
N ASP A 187 -30.50 -8.18 11.58
CA ASP A 187 -29.68 -9.01 12.46
C ASP A 187 -29.57 -10.40 11.80
N ARG A 188 -28.43 -10.68 11.16
CA ARG A 188 -27.98 -12.06 10.93
C ARG A 188 -26.56 -12.16 11.42
N ALA A 189 -26.46 -12.50 12.69
CA ALA A 189 -25.28 -13.10 13.30
C ALA A 189 -25.76 -14.25 14.19
N GLU A 190 -26.40 -15.26 13.60
CA GLU A 190 -26.50 -16.60 14.19
C GLU A 190 -26.48 -17.62 13.04
N GLU A 191 -25.28 -18.13 12.74
CA GLU A 191 -24.92 -19.55 12.51
C GLU A 191 -23.40 -19.65 12.27
#